data_AF-G4A5K3-F1
#
_entry.id   AF-G4A5K3-F1
#
_cell.length_a   1.000
_cell.length_b   1.000
_cell.length_c   1.000
_cell.angle_alpha   90.00
_cell.angle_beta   90.00
_cell.angle_gamma   90.00
#
_symmetry.space_group_name_H-M   'P 1'
#
loop_
_entity.id
_entity.type
_entity.pdbx_description
1 polymer ?
#
loop_
_entity_poly.entity_id
_entity_poly.type
_entity_poly.pdbx_seq_one_letter_code
_entity_poly.pdbx_strand_id
1 'polypeptide(L)'
;MNPMFIRHIPTLQIGLWCRRETIDAAWIDPQNQPHFLRLGELELMELTSHLNRRFNHPRKKLAYKFITAIMPHQIWQKTLILPHNLNLQECEQQCHFSLTNELPIPVAEVWYDYAATPLKQGFRLDIVAIRQQIATEYLQQFMPLQIDVLDNAAKAMLRAAEYFLGHALPPNAVFLYQDETGLLAVQHKLQQTQTLFQTQGNLTALLAQYCQRYEEEPTQVFYYQAAKDTQAMPQSWHAIETELPFIALGNALWQRETPLKSTALFSADHDI
;
A
#
# COMPACT_ATOMS: atom_id res chain seq x y z
N MET A 1 36.45 27.84 -10.68
CA MET A 1 35.83 26.67 -10.03
C MET A 1 34.56 26.34 -10.78
N ASN A 2 34.49 25.17 -11.44
CA ASN A 2 33.27 24.74 -12.10
C ASN A 2 32.20 24.41 -11.05
N PRO A 3 30.95 24.85 -11.22
CA PRO A 3 29.86 24.42 -10.34
C PRO A 3 29.69 22.91 -10.49
N MET A 4 29.79 22.21 -9.36
CA MET A 4 29.54 20.77 -9.27
C MET A 4 28.03 20.56 -9.48
N PHE A 5 27.61 20.31 -10.72
CA PHE A 5 26.25 19.91 -11.02
C PHE A 5 26.01 18.53 -10.41
N ILE A 6 25.28 18.49 -9.29
CA ILE A 6 24.74 17.25 -8.74
C ILE A 6 23.72 16.73 -9.75
N ARG A 7 24.12 15.76 -10.58
CA ARG A 7 23.19 15.08 -11.47
C ARG A 7 22.26 14.23 -10.61
N HIS A 8 21.01 14.68 -10.46
CA HIS A 8 19.96 13.84 -9.88
C HIS A 8 19.80 12.57 -10.72
N ILE A 9 20.09 11.42 -10.12
CA ILE A 9 19.83 10.13 -10.73
C ILE A 9 18.33 9.87 -10.57
N PRO A 10 17.56 9.71 -11.65
CA PRO A 10 16.15 9.37 -11.54
C PRO A 10 15.98 8.05 -10.80
N THR A 11 15.01 7.99 -9.89
CA THR A 11 14.75 6.82 -9.06
C THR A 11 13.46 6.15 -9.53
N LEU A 12 13.52 4.85 -9.78
CA LEU A 12 12.36 4.02 -10.09
C LEU A 12 11.89 3.29 -8.84
N GLN A 13 10.61 3.43 -8.54
CA GLN A 13 9.97 2.74 -7.42
C GLN A 13 9.57 1.33 -7.85
N ILE A 14 10.05 0.34 -7.11
CA ILE A 14 9.72 -1.06 -7.27
C ILE A 14 8.91 -1.48 -6.05
N GLY A 15 7.62 -1.74 -6.27
CA GLY A 15 6.75 -2.27 -5.25
C GLY A 15 6.87 -3.79 -5.16
N LEU A 16 6.96 -4.30 -3.95
CA LEU A 16 7.17 -5.72 -3.64
C LEU A 16 6.03 -6.23 -2.76
N TRP A 17 5.56 -7.45 -3.00
CA TRP A 17 4.59 -8.13 -2.15
C TRP A 17 4.88 -9.63 -2.10
N CYS A 18 4.93 -10.21 -0.90
CA CYS A 18 5.13 -11.64 -0.74
C CYS A 18 3.77 -12.36 -0.73
N ARG A 19 3.59 -13.34 -1.61
CA ARG A 19 2.46 -14.27 -1.67
C ARG A 19 2.97 -15.69 -1.55
N ARG A 20 2.84 -16.24 -0.34
CA ARG A 20 3.33 -17.59 0.02
C ARG A 20 4.82 -17.76 -0.34
N GLU A 21 5.10 -18.48 -1.43
CA GLU A 21 6.47 -18.82 -1.89
C GLU A 21 6.94 -17.92 -3.05
N THR A 22 6.12 -16.96 -3.47
CA THR A 22 6.41 -16.06 -4.59
C THR A 22 6.41 -14.62 -4.14
N ILE A 23 7.26 -13.81 -4.76
CA ILE A 23 7.33 -12.37 -4.55
C ILE A 23 6.93 -11.67 -5.83
N ASP A 24 5.88 -10.88 -5.76
CA ASP A 24 5.54 -9.98 -6.84
C ASP A 24 6.41 -8.73 -6.78
N ALA A 25 6.97 -8.36 -7.92
CA ALA A 25 7.60 -7.06 -8.12
C ALA A 25 6.82 -6.29 -9.19
N ALA A 26 6.44 -5.05 -8.91
CA ALA A 26 5.76 -4.18 -9.87
C ALA A 26 6.39 -2.80 -9.91
N TRP A 27 6.31 -2.13 -11.06
CA TRP A 27 6.76 -0.75 -11.21
C TRP A 27 6.03 -0.05 -12.35
N ILE A 28 6.00 1.28 -12.30
CA ILE A 28 5.52 2.13 -13.40
C ILE A 28 6.74 2.74 -14.08
N ASP A 29 6.92 2.45 -15.36
CA ASP A 29 8.05 2.96 -16.14
C ASP A 29 7.92 4.48 -16.43
N PRO A 30 8.96 5.12 -17.00
CA PRO A 30 8.91 6.54 -17.35
C PRO A 30 7.85 6.90 -18.43
N GLN A 31 7.30 5.92 -19.13
CA GLN A 31 6.19 6.08 -20.10
C GLN A 31 4.82 5.89 -19.43
N ASN A 32 4.80 5.81 -18.10
CA ASN A 32 3.61 5.60 -17.27
C ASN A 32 2.93 4.23 -17.51
N GLN A 33 3.68 3.24 -18.00
CA GLN A 33 3.18 1.88 -18.21
C GLN A 33 3.52 0.98 -17.02
N PRO A 34 2.55 0.19 -16.52
CA PRO A 34 2.81 -0.77 -15.47
C PRO A 34 3.55 -2.00 -16.02
N HIS A 35 4.51 -2.49 -15.25
CA HIS A 35 5.21 -3.74 -15.49
C HIS A 35 5.27 -4.54 -14.19
N PHE A 36 5.37 -5.86 -14.31
CA PHE A 36 5.53 -6.72 -13.16
C PHE A 36 6.33 -7.98 -13.49
N LEU A 37 6.84 -8.62 -12.42
CA LEU A 37 7.45 -9.94 -12.41
C LEU A 37 6.90 -10.70 -11.20
N ARG A 38 6.76 -12.02 -11.33
CA ARG A 38 6.57 -12.93 -10.20
C ARG A 38 7.87 -13.69 -10.02
N LEU A 39 8.44 -13.62 -8.82
CA LEU A 39 9.80 -14.06 -8.53
C LEU A 39 9.76 -15.16 -7.47
N GLY A 40 10.53 -16.23 -7.69
CA GLY A 40 10.99 -17.09 -6.61
C GLY A 40 12.17 -16.47 -5.83
N GLU A 41 12.62 -17.14 -4.77
CA GLU A 41 13.73 -16.67 -3.93
C GLU A 41 15.01 -16.39 -4.73
N LEU A 42 15.40 -17.31 -5.62
CA LEU A 42 16.61 -17.13 -6.46
C LEU A 42 16.47 -15.95 -7.42
N GLU A 43 15.28 -15.75 -7.99
CA GLU A 43 15.03 -14.67 -8.95
C GLU A 43 15.00 -13.30 -8.26
N LEU A 44 14.61 -13.25 -6.99
CA LEU A 44 14.69 -12.04 -6.17
C LEU A 44 16.15 -11.55 -6.04
N MET A 45 17.09 -12.48 -5.84
CA MET A 45 18.51 -12.16 -5.75
C MET A 45 19.05 -11.50 -7.03
N GLU A 46 18.45 -11.81 -8.17
CA GLU A 46 18.83 -11.27 -9.47
C GLU A 46 18.02 -10.03 -9.90
N LEU A 47 17.02 -9.60 -9.13
CA LEU A 47 16.08 -8.55 -9.52
C LEU A 47 16.81 -7.24 -9.90
N THR A 48 17.75 -6.78 -9.07
CA THR A 48 18.52 -5.56 -9.36
C THR A 48 19.33 -5.69 -10.66
N SER A 49 19.92 -6.85 -10.91
CA SER A 49 20.65 -7.14 -12.15
C SER A 49 19.73 -7.17 -13.36
N HIS A 50 18.53 -7.73 -13.23
CA HIS A 50 17.50 -7.70 -14.25
C HIS A 50 17.08 -6.25 -14.59
N LEU A 51 16.77 -5.45 -13.57
CA LEU A 51 16.39 -4.04 -13.75
C LEU A 51 17.53 -3.22 -14.37
N ASN A 52 18.78 -3.48 -13.97
CA ASN A 52 19.96 -2.83 -14.54
C ASN A 52 20.09 -3.12 -16.04
N ARG A 53 19.96 -4.39 -16.46
CA ARG A 53 20.01 -4.76 -17.89
C ARG A 53 18.91 -4.06 -18.71
N ARG A 54 17.73 -3.88 -18.11
CA ARG A 54 16.57 -3.28 -18.78
C ARG A 54 16.64 -1.76 -18.89
N PHE A 55 17.04 -1.08 -17.83
CA PHE A 55 16.92 0.38 -17.74
C PHE A 55 18.26 1.14 -17.77
N ASN A 56 19.34 0.47 -17.39
CA ASN A 56 20.65 1.12 -17.27
C ASN A 56 21.49 0.88 -18.52
N HIS A 57 21.96 1.99 -19.09
CA HIS A 57 22.86 2.05 -20.22
C HIS A 57 24.02 3.00 -19.88
N PRO A 58 25.16 2.98 -20.60
CA PRO A 58 26.34 3.77 -20.25
C PRO A 58 26.07 5.28 -20.05
N ARG A 59 25.00 5.82 -20.64
CA ARG A 59 24.60 7.24 -20.56
C ARG A 59 23.40 7.53 -19.65
N LYS A 60 22.71 6.51 -19.14
CA LYS A 60 21.52 6.65 -18.29
C LYS A 60 21.56 5.61 -17.19
N LYS A 61 21.69 6.07 -15.95
CA LYS A 61 21.56 5.25 -14.76
C LYS A 61 20.28 5.63 -14.03
N LEU A 62 19.63 4.61 -13.48
CA LEU A 62 18.45 4.67 -12.67
C LEU A 62 18.81 4.09 -11.31
N ALA A 63 18.44 4.78 -10.24
CA ALA A 63 18.43 4.21 -8.90
C ALA A 63 17.11 3.46 -8.70
N TYR A 64 17.09 2.50 -7.79
CA TYR A 64 15.88 1.76 -7.43
C TYR A 64 15.52 2.07 -5.99
N LYS A 65 14.23 2.23 -5.75
CA LYS A 65 13.66 2.33 -4.41
C LYS A 65 12.72 1.15 -4.21
N PHE A 66 13.05 0.25 -3.32
CA PHE A 66 12.26 -0.95 -3.03
C PHE A 66 11.27 -0.65 -1.91
N ILE A 67 10.00 -0.92 -2.19
CA ILE A 67 8.89 -0.57 -1.30
C ILE A 67 8.07 -1.83 -1.11
N THR A 68 7.84 -2.20 0.13
CA THR A 68 6.85 -3.24 0.46
C THR A 68 5.83 -2.67 1.42
N ALA A 69 4.85 -3.48 1.80
CA ALA A 69 3.87 -3.12 2.81
C ALA A 69 3.68 -4.26 3.79
N ILE A 70 3.18 -3.96 4.99
CA ILE A 70 2.83 -4.94 6.00
C ILE A 70 1.32 -4.96 6.27
N MET A 71 0.79 -6.09 6.70
CA MET A 71 -0.64 -6.24 6.95
C MET A 71 -1.11 -5.41 8.15
N PRO A 72 -2.33 -4.83 8.11
CA PRO A 72 -2.81 -3.92 9.16
C PRO A 72 -2.89 -4.51 10.57
N HIS A 73 -3.03 -5.83 10.69
CA HIS A 73 -3.10 -6.50 11.99
C HIS A 73 -1.73 -6.58 12.71
N GLN A 74 -0.63 -6.31 12.01
CA GLN A 74 0.73 -6.32 12.55
C GLN A 74 1.20 -4.93 13.01
N ILE A 75 0.37 -3.90 12.79
CA ILE A 75 0.67 -2.52 13.12
C ILE A 75 -0.37 -1.96 14.10
N TRP A 76 0.06 -1.00 14.89
CA TRP A 76 -0.82 -0.12 15.62
C TRP A 76 -0.97 1.20 14.85
N GLN A 77 -2.18 1.75 14.83
CA GLN A 77 -2.45 3.03 14.18
C GLN A 77 -3.41 3.86 15.03
N LYS A 78 -3.19 5.17 15.05
CA LYS A 78 -4.08 6.13 15.71
C LYS A 78 -4.10 7.43 14.94
N THR A 79 -5.29 8.01 14.81
CA THR A 79 -5.48 9.34 14.26
C THR A 79 -5.95 10.26 15.37
N LEU A 80 -5.28 11.40 15.52
CA LEU A 80 -5.67 12.48 16.44
C LEU A 80 -6.20 13.66 15.63
N ILE A 81 -7.39 14.14 15.98
CA ILE A 81 -7.93 15.41 15.49
C ILE A 81 -7.78 16.45 16.59
N LEU A 82 -6.98 17.47 16.32
CA LEU A 82 -6.58 18.49 17.27
C LEU A 82 -7.11 19.87 16.86
N PRO A 83 -7.41 20.76 17.81
CA PRO A 83 -8.00 22.08 17.51
C PRO A 83 -7.01 23.08 16.90
N HIS A 84 -5.70 22.86 17.07
CA HIS A 84 -4.64 23.77 16.64
C HIS A 84 -3.55 23.03 15.89
N ASN A 85 -2.88 23.75 14.98
CA ASN A 85 -1.72 23.21 14.26
C ASN A 85 -0.56 22.99 15.22
N LEU A 86 0.06 21.82 15.12
CA LEU A 86 1.27 21.50 15.84
C LEU A 86 2.51 21.78 15.00
N ASN A 87 3.58 22.21 15.65
CA ASN A 87 4.92 22.19 15.07
C ASN A 87 5.53 20.77 15.13
N LEU A 88 6.74 20.61 14.58
CA LEU A 88 7.40 19.30 14.51
C LEU A 88 7.63 18.68 15.89
N GLN A 89 8.16 19.46 16.84
CA GLN A 89 8.45 19.00 18.20
C GLN A 89 7.16 18.60 18.94
N GLU A 90 6.09 19.37 18.76
CA GLU A 90 4.79 19.06 19.35
C GLU A 90 4.19 17.78 18.74
N CYS A 91 4.37 17.54 17.44
CA CYS A 91 3.96 16.27 16.82
C CYS A 91 4.72 15.09 17.43
N GLU A 92 6.05 15.20 17.57
CA GLU A 92 6.87 14.16 18.19
C GLU A 92 6.46 13.87 19.64
N GLN A 93 6.16 14.91 20.43
CA GLN A 93 5.68 14.76 21.80
C GLN A 93 4.32 14.04 21.86
N GLN A 94 3.38 14.40 20.97
CA GLN A 94 2.08 13.72 20.89
C GLN A 94 2.21 12.25 20.47
N CYS A 95 3.13 11.96 19.54
CA CYS A 95 3.44 10.58 19.16
C CYS A 95 3.98 9.81 20.36
N HIS A 96 5.02 10.32 21.02
CA HIS A 96 5.64 9.65 22.16
C HIS A 96 4.66 9.42 23.31
N PHE A 97 3.81 10.41 23.60
CA PHE A 97 2.76 10.29 24.61
C PHE A 97 1.75 9.20 24.26
N SER A 98 1.25 9.17 23.02
CA SER A 98 0.27 8.17 22.57
C SER A 98 0.86 6.76 22.64
N LEU A 99 2.08 6.58 22.12
CA LEU A 99 2.77 5.29 22.09
C LEU A 99 3.04 4.77 23.51
N THR A 100 3.49 5.63 24.43
CA THR A 100 3.81 5.23 25.81
C THR A 100 2.57 4.80 26.60
N ASN A 101 1.43 5.44 26.36
CA ASN A 101 0.22 5.20 27.13
C ASN A 101 -0.65 4.05 26.58
N GLU A 102 -0.57 3.75 25.29
CA GLU A 102 -1.48 2.79 24.64
C GLU A 102 -0.80 1.49 24.24
N LEU A 103 0.52 1.47 24.04
CA LEU A 103 1.22 0.25 23.70
C LEU A 103 1.62 -0.51 24.96
N PRO A 104 1.42 -1.84 25.02
CA PRO A 104 1.81 -2.67 26.16
C PRO A 104 3.31 -3.00 26.16
N ILE A 105 4.14 -2.24 25.43
CA ILE A 105 5.57 -2.48 25.24
C ILE A 105 6.36 -1.16 25.30
N PRO A 106 7.67 -1.19 25.63
CA PRO A 106 8.50 0.01 25.64
C PRO A 106 8.60 0.66 24.25
N VAL A 107 8.53 2.00 24.20
CA VAL A 107 8.69 2.77 22.94
C VAL A 107 10.04 2.49 22.25
N ALA A 108 11.08 2.13 23.01
CA ALA A 108 12.39 1.76 22.47
C ALA A 108 12.37 0.50 21.60
N GLU A 109 11.35 -0.36 21.72
CA GLU A 109 11.15 -1.57 20.90
C GLU A 109 10.24 -1.34 19.68
N VAL A 110 9.85 -0.08 19.44
CA VAL A 110 8.88 0.30 18.42
C VAL A 110 9.56 1.16 17.37
N TRP A 111 9.27 0.88 16.10
CA TRP A 111 9.43 1.87 15.04
C TRP A 111 8.09 2.53 14.80
N TYR A 112 8.09 3.85 14.64
CA TYR A 112 6.89 4.60 14.33
C TYR A 112 7.20 5.72 13.35
N ASP A 113 6.16 6.13 12.64
CA ASP A 113 6.17 7.30 11.77
C ASP A 113 4.81 8.00 11.90
N TYR A 114 4.73 9.24 11.42
CA TYR A 114 3.49 10.00 11.45
C TYR A 114 3.30 10.90 10.23
N ALA A 115 2.04 11.17 9.92
CA ALA A 115 1.65 12.17 8.93
C ALA A 115 0.88 13.30 9.62
N ALA A 116 1.37 14.53 9.42
CA ALA A 116 0.77 15.76 9.91
C ALA A 116 0.03 16.48 8.77
N THR A 117 -1.28 16.66 8.91
CA THR A 117 -2.11 17.31 7.89
C THR A 117 -2.92 18.46 8.52
N PRO A 118 -2.60 19.73 8.21
CA PRO A 118 -3.46 20.85 8.57
C PRO A 118 -4.84 20.70 7.94
N LEU A 119 -5.90 20.93 8.72
CA LEU A 119 -7.28 20.91 8.24
C LEU A 119 -7.81 22.34 8.11
N LYS A 120 -8.95 22.52 7.43
CA LYS A 120 -9.66 23.81 7.40
C LYS A 120 -10.02 24.29 8.82
N GLN A 121 -10.33 23.34 9.72
CA GLN A 121 -10.61 23.58 11.13
C GLN A 121 -9.88 22.52 11.95
N GLY A 122 -8.69 22.85 12.43
CA GLY A 122 -7.87 21.98 13.26
C GLY A 122 -6.73 21.31 12.50
N PHE A 123 -6.27 20.20 13.04
CA PHE A 123 -5.05 19.51 12.62
C PHE A 123 -5.23 18.01 12.79
N ARG A 124 -4.78 17.23 11.81
CA ARG A 124 -4.81 15.78 11.82
C ARG A 124 -3.40 15.23 11.98
N LEU A 125 -3.21 14.37 12.96
CA LEU A 125 -1.98 13.60 13.16
C LEU A 125 -2.28 12.12 13.07
N ASP A 126 -1.84 11.47 11.99
CA ASP A 126 -1.93 10.02 11.84
C ASP A 126 -0.61 9.38 12.30
N ILE A 127 -0.65 8.53 13.31
CA ILE A 127 0.49 7.83 13.89
C ILE A 127 0.39 6.37 13.49
N VAL A 128 1.49 5.78 13.02
CA VAL A 128 1.61 4.36 12.72
C VAL A 128 2.83 3.81 13.44
N ALA A 129 2.67 2.65 14.08
CA ALA A 129 3.72 2.00 14.84
C ALA A 129 3.77 0.50 14.60
N ILE A 130 4.97 -0.06 14.68
CA ILE A 130 5.24 -1.48 14.53
C ILE A 130 6.34 -1.90 15.50
N ARG A 131 6.24 -3.10 16.06
CA ARG A 131 7.33 -3.68 16.86
C ARG A 131 8.53 -3.97 15.96
N GLN A 132 9.72 -3.53 16.36
CA GLN A 132 10.95 -3.67 15.57
C GLN A 132 11.23 -5.12 15.16
N GLN A 133 10.99 -6.07 16.06
CA GLN A 133 11.14 -7.49 15.79
C GLN A 133 10.23 -7.96 14.64
N ILE A 134 8.95 -7.60 14.67
CA ILE A 134 7.96 -7.98 13.64
C ILE A 134 8.37 -7.39 12.29
N ALA A 135 8.76 -6.11 12.28
CA ALA A 135 9.24 -5.45 11.06
C ALA A 135 10.49 -6.14 10.51
N THR A 136 11.45 -6.46 11.37
CA THR A 136 12.71 -7.10 10.98
C THR A 136 12.49 -8.50 10.42
N GLU A 137 11.71 -9.34 11.11
CA GLU A 137 11.35 -10.69 10.65
C GLU A 137 10.60 -10.63 9.31
N TYR A 138 9.67 -9.69 9.16
CA TYR A 138 8.97 -9.47 7.90
C TYR A 138 9.92 -9.05 6.77
N LEU A 139 10.86 -8.15 7.03
CA LEU A 139 11.78 -7.65 5.99
C LEU A 139 12.82 -8.69 5.53
N GLN A 140 13.14 -9.69 6.36
CA GLN A 140 14.11 -10.74 6.01
C GLN A 140 13.72 -11.52 4.76
N GLN A 141 12.42 -11.69 4.48
CA GLN A 141 11.95 -12.40 3.28
C GLN A 141 12.34 -11.70 1.96
N PHE A 142 12.77 -10.43 2.01
CA PHE A 142 13.17 -9.68 0.83
C PHE A 142 14.69 -9.61 0.62
N MET A 143 15.48 -10.26 1.48
CA MET A 143 16.93 -10.30 1.30
C MET A 143 17.30 -10.92 -0.06
N PRO A 144 18.34 -10.37 -0.75
CA PRO A 144 19.29 -9.36 -0.29
C PRO A 144 18.87 -7.91 -0.58
N LEU A 145 17.64 -7.65 -1.01
CA LEU A 145 17.20 -6.30 -1.32
C LEU A 145 17.14 -5.45 -0.05
N GLN A 146 17.68 -4.23 -0.14
CA GLN A 146 17.47 -3.23 0.89
C GLN A 146 16.10 -2.57 0.66
N ILE A 147 15.16 -2.84 1.56
CA ILE A 147 13.84 -2.20 1.52
C ILE A 147 13.96 -0.76 2.04
N ASP A 148 13.56 0.20 1.21
CA ASP A 148 13.60 1.63 1.53
C ASP A 148 12.35 2.11 2.27
N VAL A 149 11.20 1.43 2.06
CA VAL A 149 9.92 1.79 2.67
C VAL A 149 9.14 0.54 3.04
N LEU A 150 8.69 0.49 4.29
CA LEU A 150 7.68 -0.44 4.79
C LEU A 150 6.37 0.31 4.97
N ASP A 151 5.45 0.18 4.00
CA ASP A 151 4.15 0.84 4.03
C ASP A 151 3.07 -0.03 4.71
N ASN A 152 1.84 0.49 4.79
CA ASN A 152 0.65 -0.24 5.23
C ASN A 152 -0.09 -0.84 4.02
N ALA A 153 -0.36 -2.15 4.04
CA ALA A 153 -1.01 -2.85 2.94
C ALA A 153 -2.40 -2.30 2.63
N ALA A 154 -3.13 -1.78 3.62
CA ALA A 154 -4.41 -1.10 3.39
C ALA A 154 -4.23 0.16 2.54
N LYS A 155 -3.18 0.96 2.77
CA LYS A 155 -2.88 2.15 1.96
C LYS A 155 -2.44 1.77 0.55
N ALA A 156 -1.62 0.72 0.43
CA ALA A 156 -1.20 0.19 -0.88
C ALA A 156 -2.40 -0.28 -1.71
N MET A 157 -3.32 -1.03 -1.10
CA MET A 157 -4.55 -1.47 -1.75
C MET A 157 -5.41 -0.30 -2.24
N LEU A 158 -5.63 0.72 -1.40
CA LEU A 158 -6.40 1.89 -1.81
C LEU A 158 -5.76 2.58 -3.02
N ARG A 159 -4.43 2.79 -3.02
CA ARG A 159 -3.73 3.39 -4.17
C ARG A 159 -3.85 2.55 -5.44
N ALA A 160 -3.75 1.22 -5.33
CA ALA A 160 -3.94 0.33 -6.47
C ALA A 160 -5.39 0.40 -7.00
N ALA A 161 -6.39 0.42 -6.12
CA ALA A 161 -7.79 0.58 -6.51
C ALA A 161 -8.01 1.91 -7.25
N GLU A 162 -7.51 3.02 -6.71
CA GLU A 162 -7.61 4.34 -7.32
C GLU A 162 -6.89 4.43 -8.67
N TYR A 163 -5.77 3.72 -8.84
CA TYR A 163 -5.09 3.60 -10.12
C TYR A 163 -5.99 2.97 -11.19
N PHE A 164 -6.70 1.90 -10.86
CA PHE A 164 -7.61 1.24 -11.80
C PHE A 164 -8.91 2.01 -12.04
N LEU A 165 -9.44 2.67 -11.01
CA LEU A 165 -10.65 3.50 -11.13
C LEU A 165 -10.36 4.84 -11.83
N GLY A 166 -9.11 5.31 -11.80
CA GLY A 166 -8.71 6.63 -12.31
C GLY A 166 -9.20 7.80 -11.45
N HIS A 167 -9.76 7.51 -10.28
CA HIS A 167 -10.25 8.48 -9.29
C HIS A 167 -10.22 7.88 -7.89
N ALA A 168 -10.32 8.74 -6.87
CA ALA A 168 -10.44 8.32 -5.47
C ALA A 168 -11.69 7.46 -5.25
N LEU A 169 -11.63 6.52 -4.30
CA LEU A 169 -12.82 5.78 -3.88
C LEU A 169 -13.92 6.74 -3.40
N PRO A 170 -15.19 6.52 -3.76
CA PRO A 170 -16.28 7.36 -3.30
C PRO A 170 -16.39 7.41 -1.76
N PRO A 171 -16.94 8.49 -1.18
CA PRO A 171 -17.23 8.54 0.24
C PRO A 171 -18.10 7.34 0.65
N ASN A 172 -17.76 6.75 1.79
CA ASN A 172 -18.43 5.57 2.35
C ASN A 172 -18.35 4.29 1.49
N ALA A 173 -17.46 4.21 0.49
CA ALA A 173 -17.14 2.96 -0.16
C ALA A 173 -16.24 2.08 0.72
N VAL A 174 -16.38 0.76 0.62
CA VAL A 174 -15.43 -0.22 1.19
C VAL A 174 -14.72 -0.94 0.05
N PHE A 175 -13.42 -1.18 0.25
CA PHE A 175 -12.63 -2.00 -0.66
C PHE A 175 -12.31 -3.34 0.01
N LEU A 176 -12.59 -4.43 -0.70
CA LEU A 176 -12.34 -5.79 -0.24
C LEU A 176 -11.23 -6.44 -1.08
N TYR A 177 -10.30 -7.11 -0.41
CA TYR A 177 -9.20 -7.81 -1.05
C TYR A 177 -9.17 -9.25 -0.60
N GLN A 178 -8.83 -10.14 -1.52
CA GLN A 178 -8.55 -11.54 -1.23
C GLN A 178 -7.39 -12.03 -2.08
N ASP A 179 -6.43 -12.67 -1.43
CA ASP A 179 -5.39 -13.47 -2.06
C ASP A 179 -5.16 -14.76 -1.25
N GLU A 180 -4.06 -15.45 -1.53
CA GLU A 180 -3.70 -16.69 -0.87
C GLU A 180 -3.25 -16.53 0.59
N THR A 181 -3.00 -15.29 1.04
CA THR A 181 -2.57 -14.91 2.39
C THR A 181 -3.74 -14.55 3.31
N GLY A 182 -4.85 -14.09 2.73
CA GLY A 182 -6.08 -13.84 3.46
C GLY A 182 -7.01 -12.83 2.78
N LEU A 183 -7.90 -12.28 3.60
CA LEU A 183 -8.93 -11.32 3.22
C LEU A 183 -8.74 -10.03 4.01
N LEU A 184 -8.91 -8.90 3.34
CA LEU A 184 -8.78 -7.59 3.96
C LEU A 184 -9.89 -6.65 3.48
N ALA A 185 -10.70 -6.16 4.42
CA ALA A 185 -11.61 -5.04 4.19
C ALA A 185 -10.94 -3.74 4.62
N VAL A 186 -11.05 -2.71 3.79
CA VAL A 186 -10.49 -1.38 4.05
C VAL A 186 -11.51 -0.31 3.71
N GLN A 187 -11.66 0.64 4.62
CA GLN A 187 -12.42 1.86 4.37
C GLN A 187 -11.66 3.06 4.92
N HIS A 188 -11.43 4.05 4.06
CA HIS A 188 -10.89 5.32 4.49
C HIS A 188 -11.99 6.18 5.11
N LYS A 189 -11.84 6.59 6.37
CA LYS A 189 -12.67 7.60 7.02
C LYS A 189 -11.83 8.79 7.45
N LEU A 190 -12.50 9.91 7.72
CA LEU A 190 -11.86 11.12 8.24
C LEU A 190 -11.15 10.87 9.57
N GLN A 191 -11.79 10.13 10.48
CA GLN A 191 -11.27 9.90 11.83
C GLN A 191 -10.28 8.75 11.92
N GLN A 192 -10.35 7.75 11.05
CA GLN A 192 -9.39 6.64 11.01
C GLN A 192 -9.57 5.82 9.73
N THR A 193 -8.52 5.10 9.30
CA THR A 193 -8.72 4.04 8.30
C THR A 193 -9.18 2.78 9.01
N GLN A 194 -10.43 2.36 8.76
CA GLN A 194 -11.00 1.13 9.30
C GLN A 194 -10.50 -0.06 8.50
N THR A 195 -10.09 -1.13 9.20
CA THR A 195 -9.58 -2.35 8.57
C THR A 195 -10.09 -3.59 9.30
N LEU A 196 -10.41 -4.64 8.55
CA LEU A 196 -10.68 -5.97 9.10
C LEU A 196 -9.91 -7.01 8.28
N PHE A 197 -9.03 -7.74 8.95
CA PHE A 197 -8.24 -8.82 8.34
C PHE A 197 -8.70 -10.18 8.83
N GLN A 198 -8.72 -11.16 7.92
CA GLN A 198 -8.99 -12.57 8.20
C GLN A 198 -8.07 -13.45 7.36
N THR A 199 -7.58 -14.55 7.92
CA THR A 199 -6.75 -15.51 7.16
C THR A 199 -7.59 -16.51 6.35
N GLN A 200 -8.88 -16.62 6.65
CA GLN A 200 -9.79 -17.61 6.07
C GLN A 200 -11.19 -17.01 5.89
N GLY A 201 -11.96 -17.57 4.96
CA GLY A 201 -13.33 -17.17 4.68
C GLY A 201 -13.51 -16.70 3.23
N ASN A 202 -14.55 -15.91 3.01
CA ASN A 202 -14.85 -15.29 1.72
C ASN A 202 -15.24 -13.82 1.89
N LEU A 203 -15.25 -13.07 0.79
CA LEU A 203 -15.49 -11.63 0.83
C LEU A 203 -16.88 -11.24 1.38
N THR A 204 -17.92 -12.05 1.11
CA THR A 204 -19.27 -11.77 1.64
C THR A 204 -19.35 -11.89 3.15
N ALA A 205 -18.69 -12.90 3.73
CA ALA A 205 -18.61 -13.08 5.17
C ALA A 205 -17.72 -12.01 5.82
N LEU A 206 -16.61 -11.64 5.15
CA LEU A 206 -15.74 -10.55 5.59
C LEU A 206 -16.52 -9.23 5.67
N LEU A 207 -17.32 -8.92 4.64
CA LEU A 207 -18.13 -7.70 4.62
C LEU A 207 -19.18 -7.71 5.75
N ALA A 208 -19.90 -8.81 5.94
CA ALA A 208 -20.90 -8.90 6.99
C ALA A 208 -20.29 -8.65 8.39
N GLN A 209 -19.13 -9.23 8.66
CA GLN A 209 -18.40 -9.00 9.92
C GLN A 209 -17.85 -7.58 10.03
N TYR A 210 -17.40 -7.00 8.91
CA TYR A 210 -16.98 -5.61 8.87
C TYR A 210 -18.14 -4.68 9.27
N CYS A 211 -19.30 -4.83 8.64
CA CYS A 211 -20.49 -4.03 8.93
C CYS A 211 -20.94 -4.21 10.38
N GLN A 212 -20.90 -5.44 10.91
CA GLN A 212 -21.23 -5.71 12.31
C GLN A 212 -20.24 -5.05 13.28
N ARG A 213 -18.94 -5.08 12.99
CA ARG A 213 -17.89 -4.53 13.86
C ARG A 213 -17.96 -3.01 13.96
N TYR A 214 -18.29 -2.35 12.86
CA TYR A 214 -18.29 -0.89 12.79
C TYR A 214 -19.69 -0.27 12.84
N GLU A 215 -20.75 -1.09 12.90
CA GLU A 215 -22.16 -0.66 12.92
C GLU A 215 -22.51 0.24 11.71
N GLU A 216 -21.97 -0.10 10.53
CA GLU A 216 -22.07 0.71 9.33
C GLU A 216 -22.39 -0.13 8.09
N GLU A 217 -23.17 0.44 7.17
CA GLU A 217 -23.40 -0.11 5.84
C GLU A 217 -22.71 0.75 4.77
N PRO A 218 -21.81 0.19 3.96
CA PRO A 218 -21.15 0.94 2.91
C PRO A 218 -22.12 1.22 1.75
N THR A 219 -21.99 2.41 1.14
CA THR A 219 -22.80 2.79 -0.02
C THR A 219 -22.40 2.01 -1.27
N GLN A 220 -21.13 1.63 -1.36
CA GLN A 220 -20.56 0.88 -2.48
C GLN A 220 -19.50 -0.09 -1.99
N VAL A 221 -19.43 -1.24 -2.66
CA VAL A 221 -18.42 -2.27 -2.42
C VAL A 221 -17.61 -2.45 -3.69
N PHE A 222 -16.29 -2.30 -3.55
CA PHE A 222 -15.31 -2.62 -4.57
C PHE A 222 -14.50 -3.83 -4.10
N TYR A 223 -14.06 -4.66 -5.02
CA TYR A 223 -13.26 -5.81 -4.64
C TYR A 223 -12.21 -6.25 -5.67
N TYR A 224 -11.17 -6.90 -5.17
CA TYR A 224 -10.19 -7.64 -5.95
C TYR A 224 -10.01 -9.04 -5.35
N GLN A 225 -9.93 -10.04 -6.23
CA GLN A 225 -9.58 -11.42 -5.87
C GLN A 225 -8.44 -11.90 -6.78
N ALA A 226 -7.33 -12.36 -6.19
CA ALA A 226 -6.18 -12.85 -6.95
C ALA A 226 -6.50 -14.13 -7.74
N ALA A 227 -7.26 -15.04 -7.13
CA ALA A 227 -7.80 -16.22 -7.80
C ALA A 227 -9.31 -16.02 -8.02
N LYS A 228 -9.79 -16.32 -9.23
CA LYS A 228 -11.23 -16.35 -9.50
C LYS A 228 -11.84 -17.50 -8.69
N ASP A 229 -12.46 -17.16 -7.58
CA ASP A 229 -13.28 -18.11 -6.83
C ASP A 229 -14.54 -18.43 -7.65
N THR A 230 -15.06 -19.64 -7.47
CA THR A 230 -16.35 -20.06 -8.05
C THR A 230 -17.54 -19.41 -7.38
N GLN A 231 -17.34 -18.74 -6.23
CA GLN A 231 -18.40 -18.05 -5.52
C GLN A 231 -18.93 -16.87 -6.36
N ALA A 232 -20.23 -16.90 -6.65
CA ALA A 232 -20.92 -15.77 -7.26
C ALA A 232 -20.88 -14.55 -6.32
N MET A 233 -20.30 -13.45 -6.81
CA MET A 233 -20.31 -12.17 -6.11
C MET A 233 -21.63 -11.44 -6.34
N PRO A 234 -22.11 -10.63 -5.37
CA PRO A 234 -23.30 -9.81 -5.58
C PRO A 234 -23.14 -8.87 -6.78
N GLN A 235 -24.18 -8.77 -7.62
CA GLN A 235 -24.15 -7.93 -8.83
C GLN A 235 -23.98 -6.44 -8.54
N SER A 236 -24.30 -6.00 -7.32
CA SER A 236 -24.11 -4.61 -6.88
C SER A 236 -22.66 -4.27 -6.54
N TRP A 237 -21.76 -5.24 -6.52
CA TRP A 237 -20.35 -5.05 -6.19
C TRP A 237 -19.53 -4.80 -7.46
N HIS A 238 -18.52 -3.93 -7.34
CA HIS A 238 -17.67 -3.53 -8.46
C HIS A 238 -16.35 -4.31 -8.39
N ALA A 239 -16.13 -5.21 -9.34
CA ALA A 239 -14.88 -5.94 -9.47
C ALA A 239 -13.79 -5.05 -10.08
N ILE A 240 -12.57 -5.14 -9.56
CA ILE A 240 -11.37 -4.67 -10.26
C ILE A 240 -10.66 -5.91 -10.82
N GLU A 241 -10.79 -6.13 -12.13
CA GLU A 241 -10.14 -7.24 -12.82
C GLU A 241 -8.78 -6.82 -13.35
N THR A 242 -7.72 -7.51 -12.91
CA THR A 242 -6.35 -7.24 -13.38
C THR A 242 -5.43 -8.43 -13.15
N GLU A 243 -4.47 -8.60 -14.04
CA GLU A 243 -3.34 -9.53 -13.88
C GLU A 243 -2.18 -8.90 -13.09
N LEU A 244 -2.20 -7.58 -12.92
CA LEU A 244 -1.15 -6.87 -12.17
C LEU A 244 -1.23 -7.24 -10.69
N PRO A 245 -0.08 -7.48 -10.03
CA PRO A 245 -0.07 -7.83 -8.62
C PRO A 245 -0.50 -6.63 -7.77
N PHE A 246 -1.71 -6.70 -7.23
CA PHE A 246 -2.45 -5.55 -6.72
C PHE A 246 -1.70 -4.77 -5.63
N ILE A 247 -1.24 -5.45 -4.58
CA ILE A 247 -0.52 -4.79 -3.48
C ILE A 247 0.87 -4.31 -3.92
N ALA A 248 1.61 -5.10 -4.70
CA ALA A 248 2.90 -4.68 -5.25
C ALA A 248 2.76 -3.43 -6.13
N LEU A 249 1.72 -3.34 -6.95
CA LEU A 249 1.40 -2.13 -7.72
C LEU A 249 1.11 -0.94 -6.80
N GLY A 250 0.30 -1.15 -5.76
CA GLY A 250 0.02 -0.16 -4.73
C GLY A 250 1.28 0.39 -4.05
N ASN A 251 2.25 -0.49 -3.79
CA ASN A 251 3.57 -0.14 -3.25
C ASN A 251 4.41 0.67 -4.25
N ALA A 252 4.39 0.31 -5.53
CA ALA A 252 5.09 1.06 -6.58
C ALA A 252 4.54 2.48 -6.77
N LEU A 253 3.26 2.68 -6.41
CA LEU A 253 2.55 3.96 -6.45
C LEU A 253 2.73 4.82 -5.17
N TRP A 254 3.49 4.36 -4.17
CA TRP A 254 3.70 5.11 -2.93
C TRP A 254 4.24 6.52 -3.19
N GLN A 255 3.61 7.53 -2.58
CA GLN A 255 3.88 8.97 -2.76
C GLN A 255 3.95 9.45 -4.23
N ARG A 256 3.42 8.70 -5.20
CA ARG A 256 3.20 9.20 -6.55
C ARG A 256 1.85 9.88 -6.59
N GLU A 257 1.78 11.02 -7.26
CA GLU A 257 0.49 11.57 -7.67
C GLU A 257 -0.17 10.54 -8.59
N THR A 258 -1.36 10.07 -8.23
CA THR A 258 -2.12 9.13 -9.05
C THR A 258 -2.34 9.78 -10.42
N PRO A 259 -1.78 9.22 -11.51
CA PRO A 259 -1.96 9.83 -12.82
C PRO A 259 -3.44 9.80 -13.20
N LEU A 260 -3.96 10.94 -13.68
CA LEU A 260 -5.23 10.97 -14.39
C LEU A 260 -5.09 10.08 -15.65
N LYS A 261 -5.80 8.94 -15.62
CA LYS A 261 -5.97 7.91 -16.68
C LYS A 261 -4.71 7.09 -17.02
N SER A 262 -4.72 5.81 -16.63
CA SER A 262 -4.12 4.76 -17.44
C SER A 262 -5.19 4.28 -18.43
N THR A 263 -4.99 4.50 -19.73
CA THR A 263 -5.88 4.01 -20.80
C THR A 263 -5.66 2.52 -21.12
N ALA A 264 -4.94 1.77 -20.27
CA ALA A 264 -4.48 0.43 -20.60
C ALA A 264 -5.47 -0.72 -20.29
N LEU A 265 -6.74 -0.46 -19.95
CA LEU A 265 -7.69 -1.52 -19.58
C LEU A 265 -9.05 -1.50 -20.28
N PHE A 266 -9.22 -0.71 -21.34
CA PHE A 266 -10.38 -0.85 -22.24
C PHE A 266 -9.93 -1.11 -23.67
N SER A 267 -9.43 -2.32 -23.90
CA SER A 267 -9.43 -2.91 -25.24
C SER A 267 -9.99 -4.33 -25.14
N ALA A 268 -11.31 -4.40 -25.02
CA ALA A 268 -12.09 -5.54 -25.48
C ALA A 268 -13.46 -5.00 -25.92
N ASP A 269 -13.74 -5.26 -27.20
CA ASP A 269 -15.04 -5.23 -27.88
C ASP A 269 -15.66 -3.88 -28.25
N HIS A 270 -15.36 -3.44 -29.47
CA HIS A 270 -16.38 -3.06 -30.46
C HIS A 270 -15.83 -3.23 -31.87
N ASP A 271 -15.93 -4.46 -32.40
CA ASP A 271 -16.03 -4.69 -33.83
C ASP A 271 -17.52 -4.75 -34.20
N ILE A 272 -17.99 -3.73 -34.91
CA ILE A 272 -18.91 -3.86 -36.05
C ILE A 272 -18.14 -3.36 -37.27
#